data_AF-A0A918Y0N0-F1
#
_entry.id   AF-A0A918Y0N0-F1
#
_cell.length_a   1.000
_cell.length_b   1.000
_cell.length_c   1.000
_cell.angle_alpha   90.00
_cell.angle_beta   90.00
_cell.angle_gamma   90.00
#
_symmetry.space_group_name_H-M   'P 1'
#
loop_
_entity.id
_entity.type
_entity.pdbx_description
1 polymer ?
#
loop_
_entity_poly.entity_id
_entity_poly.type
_entity_poly.pdbx_seq_one_letter_code
_entity_poly.pdbx_strand_id
1 'polypeptide(L)'
;MLDPELLERVTARRAELEEAEERLAKELAEVRAERDELAVAERVLERVSGQLADERASAAPAPGQVGGRAVMLIPPRTQDVNDAMLPPDYQRILAAVRQAAGPVMARQVGDSLGIDVSVRSKLEPLRGKLVRLADRGWLRKLPDGRFTTRL
;
A
#
# COMPACT_ATOMS: atom_id res chain seq x y z
N MET A 1 -10.02 56.36 46.60
CA MET A 1 -8.83 56.57 45.75
C MET A 1 -8.29 55.19 45.43
N LEU A 2 -8.18 54.80 44.16
CA LEU A 2 -7.56 53.51 43.83
C LEU A 2 -6.06 53.57 44.16
N ASP A 3 -5.54 52.44 44.62
CA ASP A 3 -4.12 52.27 44.95
C ASP A 3 -3.27 52.40 43.67
N PRO A 4 -2.31 53.35 43.62
CA PRO A 4 -1.43 53.53 42.46
C PRO A 4 -0.62 52.27 42.10
N GLU A 5 -0.24 51.44 43.07
CA GLU A 5 0.50 50.19 42.82
C GLU A 5 -0.38 49.19 42.04
N LEU A 6 -1.66 49.13 42.36
CA LEU A 6 -2.61 48.23 41.70
C LEU A 6 -2.87 48.67 40.25
N LEU A 7 -2.88 49.97 39.96
CA LEU A 7 -2.98 50.49 38.60
C LEU A 7 -1.75 50.11 37.77
N GLU A 8 -0.55 50.25 38.33
CA GLU A 8 0.71 49.88 37.66
C GLU A 8 0.78 48.39 37.34
N ARG A 9 0.32 47.52 38.25
CA ARG A 9 0.23 46.08 37.99
C ARG A 9 -0.75 45.74 36.88
N VAL A 10 -1.88 46.45 36.80
CA VAL A 10 -2.88 46.25 35.74
C VAL A 10 -2.35 46.71 34.38
N THR A 11 -1.64 47.85 34.32
CA THR A 11 -1.04 48.33 33.06
C THR A 11 0.08 47.41 32.60
N ALA A 12 0.96 46.96 33.51
CA ALA A 12 1.99 45.98 33.20
C ALA A 12 1.38 44.67 32.66
N ARG A 13 0.35 44.14 33.32
CA ARG A 13 -0.29 42.90 32.87
C ARG A 13 -0.97 43.04 31.52
N ARG A 14 -1.53 44.20 31.19
CA ARG A 14 -2.09 44.47 29.86
C ARG A 14 -1.02 44.46 28.77
N ALA A 15 0.11 45.12 29.02
CA ALA A 15 1.23 45.11 28.07
C ALA A 15 1.78 43.70 27.83
N GLU A 16 1.93 42.89 28.89
CA GLU A 16 2.34 41.48 28.77
C GLU A 16 1.37 40.64 27.92
N LEU A 17 0.06 40.88 28.07
CA LEU A 17 -0.97 40.19 27.30
C LEU A 17 -0.98 40.62 25.84
N GLU A 18 -0.79 41.90 25.57
CA GLU A 18 -0.69 42.43 24.20
C GLU A 18 0.53 41.86 23.48
N GLU A 19 1.68 41.78 24.15
CA GLU A 19 2.88 41.13 23.60
C GLU A 19 2.67 39.63 23.36
N ALA A 20 1.96 38.94 24.26
CA ALA A 20 1.60 37.53 24.07
C ALA A 20 0.64 37.32 22.90
N GLU A 21 -0.34 38.21 22.74
CA GLU A 21 -1.28 38.21 21.62
C GLU A 21 -0.55 38.43 20.29
N GLU A 22 0.39 39.37 20.23
CA GLU A 22 1.22 39.59 19.05
C GLU A 22 2.08 38.38 18.68
N ARG A 23 2.68 37.70 19.67
CA ARG A 23 3.44 36.46 19.43
C ARG A 23 2.56 35.35 18.89
N LEU A 24 1.40 35.11 19.49
CA LEU A 24 0.45 34.10 19.02
C LEU A 24 -0.09 34.42 17.62
N ALA A 25 -0.32 35.70 17.32
CA ALA A 25 -0.75 36.12 15.98
C ALA A 25 0.31 35.80 14.91
N LYS A 26 1.61 35.97 15.24
CA LYS A 26 2.72 35.60 14.35
C LYS A 26 2.79 34.09 14.14
N GLU A 27 2.77 33.30 15.20
CA GLU A 27 2.79 31.83 15.11
C GLU A 27 1.59 31.30 14.31
N LEU A 28 0.40 31.86 14.53
CA LEU A 28 -0.80 31.47 13.79
C LEU A 28 -0.70 31.83 12.31
N ALA A 29 -0.06 32.94 11.97
CA ALA A 29 0.18 33.33 10.58
C ALA A 29 1.15 32.34 9.89
N GLU A 30 2.21 31.91 10.57
CA GLU A 30 3.14 30.90 10.06
C GLU A 30 2.44 29.55 9.83
N VAL A 31 1.68 29.06 10.82
CA VAL A 31 0.92 27.81 10.68
C VAL A 31 -0.09 27.88 9.53
N ARG A 32 -0.74 29.03 9.32
CA ARG A 32 -1.65 29.22 8.19
C ARG A 32 -0.91 29.17 6.86
N ALA A 33 0.24 29.83 6.75
CA ALA A 33 1.07 29.79 5.55
C ALA A 33 1.51 28.35 5.22
N GLU A 34 1.99 27.59 6.20
CA GLU A 34 2.37 26.19 6.01
C GLU A 34 1.17 25.33 5.57
N ARG A 35 -0.01 25.54 6.17
CA ARG A 35 -1.23 24.84 5.75
C ARG A 35 -1.65 25.17 4.33
N ASP A 36 -1.48 26.41 3.89
CA ASP A 36 -1.76 26.82 2.52
C ASP A 36 -0.78 26.17 1.54
N GLU A 37 0.51 26.08 1.89
CA GLU A 37 1.51 25.34 1.11
C GLU A 37 1.18 23.84 1.02
N LEU A 38 0.78 23.22 2.13
CA LEU A 38 0.34 21.82 2.15
C LEU A 38 -0.90 21.60 1.30
N ALA A 39 -1.89 22.51 1.35
CA ALA A 39 -3.09 22.43 0.52
C ALA A 39 -2.75 22.51 -0.98
N VAL A 40 -1.72 23.28 -1.36
CA VAL A 40 -1.19 23.31 -2.73
C VAL A 40 -0.55 21.97 -3.08
N ALA A 41 0.29 21.43 -2.20
CA ALA A 41 0.95 20.14 -2.40
C ALA A 41 -0.07 18.99 -2.55
N GLU A 42 -1.12 18.96 -1.74
CA GLU A 42 -2.21 17.98 -1.83
C GLU A 42 -2.91 18.04 -3.19
N ARG A 43 -3.28 19.23 -3.68
CA ARG A 43 -3.89 19.40 -5.01
C ARG A 43 -2.96 18.96 -6.14
N VAL A 44 -1.65 19.19 -6.00
CA VAL A 44 -0.65 18.72 -6.98
C VAL A 44 -0.60 17.20 -6.97
N LEU A 45 -0.59 16.58 -5.78
CA LEU A 45 -0.60 15.13 -5.64
C LEU A 45 -1.87 14.51 -6.25
N GLU A 46 -3.04 15.09 -5.97
CA GLU A 46 -4.30 14.66 -6.57
C GLU A 46 -4.25 14.73 -8.10
N ARG A 47 -3.77 15.84 -8.66
CA ARG A 47 -3.61 15.99 -10.11
C ARG A 47 -2.67 14.95 -10.70
N VAL A 48 -1.49 14.77 -10.10
CA VAL A 48 -0.50 13.78 -10.57
C VAL A 48 -1.06 12.37 -10.47
N SER A 49 -1.79 12.05 -9.41
CA SER A 49 -2.45 10.75 -9.26
C SER A 49 -3.53 10.52 -10.32
N GLY A 50 -4.31 11.54 -10.66
CA GLY A 50 -5.29 11.51 -11.74
C GLY A 50 -4.63 11.32 -13.10
N GLN A 51 -3.57 12.09 -13.39
CA GLN A 51 -2.79 11.94 -14.62
C GLN A 51 -2.17 10.54 -14.74
N LEU A 52 -1.61 10.00 -13.66
CA LEU A 52 -1.08 8.63 -13.65
C LEU A 52 -2.19 7.58 -13.81
N ALA A 53 -3.39 7.83 -13.31
CA ALA A 53 -4.53 6.95 -13.52
C ALA A 53 -5.02 7.00 -14.99
N ASP A 54 -5.09 8.20 -15.58
CA ASP A 54 -5.44 8.40 -16.99
C ASP A 54 -4.37 7.84 -17.92
N GLU A 55 -3.08 8.04 -17.62
CA GLU A 55 -1.96 7.42 -18.33
C GLU A 55 -1.99 5.91 -18.19
N ARG A 56 -2.33 5.34 -17.02
CA ARG A 56 -2.53 3.89 -16.86
C ARG A 56 -3.78 3.37 -17.56
N ALA A 57 -4.83 4.18 -17.72
CA ALA A 57 -6.02 3.82 -18.48
C ALA A 57 -5.75 3.88 -19.99
N SER A 58 -4.95 4.84 -20.43
CA SER A 58 -4.53 5.03 -21.83
C SER A 58 -3.42 4.05 -22.25
N ALA A 59 -2.47 3.79 -21.35
CA ALA A 59 -1.44 2.75 -21.45
C ALA A 59 -1.91 1.42 -20.85
N ALA A 60 -3.20 1.26 -20.57
CA ALA A 60 -3.75 -0.02 -20.18
C ALA A 60 -3.34 -1.00 -21.28
N PRO A 61 -2.61 -2.08 -20.95
CA PRO A 61 -2.45 -3.13 -21.93
C PRO A 61 -3.87 -3.56 -22.25
N ALA A 62 -4.28 -3.43 -23.53
CA ALA A 62 -5.47 -4.11 -24.01
C ALA A 62 -5.39 -5.52 -23.41
N PRO A 63 -6.43 -6.00 -22.70
CA PRO A 63 -6.36 -7.30 -22.05
C PRO A 63 -5.84 -8.26 -23.10
N GLY A 64 -4.68 -8.85 -22.85
CA GLY A 64 -4.08 -9.81 -23.76
C GLY A 64 -5.07 -10.95 -23.91
N GLN A 65 -5.93 -10.87 -24.93
CA GLN A 65 -6.91 -11.89 -25.23
C GLN A 65 -6.15 -13.04 -25.85
N VAL A 66 -6.00 -14.11 -25.09
CA VAL A 66 -5.80 -15.43 -25.67
C VAL A 66 -7.18 -16.08 -25.66
N GLY A 67 -7.89 -15.98 -26.79
CA GLY A 67 -9.23 -16.59 -26.95
C GLY A 67 -10.36 -15.94 -26.15
N GLY A 68 -10.41 -14.61 -26.06
CA GLY A 68 -11.61 -13.88 -25.57
C GLY A 68 -11.84 -13.84 -24.05
N ARG A 69 -10.89 -14.32 -23.23
CA ARG A 69 -11.02 -14.31 -21.76
C ARG A 69 -10.17 -13.20 -21.12
N ALA A 70 -10.78 -12.35 -20.30
CA ALA A 70 -10.07 -11.33 -19.52
C ALA A 70 -9.07 -11.99 -18.56
N VAL A 71 -7.79 -11.66 -18.71
CA VAL A 71 -6.73 -12.12 -17.79
C VAL A 71 -6.42 -10.98 -16.82
N MET A 72 -6.76 -11.16 -15.54
CA MET A 72 -6.32 -10.26 -14.47
C MET A 72 -4.80 -10.32 -14.28
N LEU A 73 -4.16 -9.15 -14.29
CA LEU A 73 -2.81 -8.95 -13.76
C LEU A 73 -2.86 -9.28 -12.25
N ILE A 74 -2.02 -10.20 -11.76
CA ILE A 74 -1.90 -10.46 -10.32
C ILE A 74 -1.40 -9.17 -9.65
N PRO A 75 -2.18 -8.48 -8.80
CA PRO A 75 -1.73 -7.25 -8.17
C PRO A 75 -0.50 -7.51 -7.28
N PRO A 76 0.44 -6.57 -7.14
CA PRO A 76 1.51 -6.71 -6.14
C PRO A 76 0.93 -6.73 -4.73
N ARG A 77 1.58 -7.44 -3.79
CA ARG A 77 1.13 -7.48 -2.39
C ARG A 77 1.51 -6.20 -1.65
N THR A 78 0.51 -5.43 -1.20
CA THR A 78 0.64 -4.31 -0.22
C THR A 78 -0.25 -4.61 0.99
N GLN A 79 0.00 -4.02 2.17
CA GLN A 79 -0.72 -4.36 3.42
C GLN A 79 -2.25 -4.37 3.27
N ASP A 80 -2.80 -3.45 2.48
CA ASP A 80 -4.24 -3.25 2.27
C ASP A 80 -4.89 -4.23 1.28
N VAL A 81 -4.10 -5.03 0.55
CA VAL A 81 -4.61 -5.92 -0.50
C VAL A 81 -4.85 -7.32 0.04
N ASN A 82 -6.11 -7.75 0.05
CA ASN A 82 -6.54 -9.07 0.52
C ASN A 82 -6.32 -10.16 -0.54
N ASP A 83 -5.99 -11.39 -0.11
CA ASP A 83 -5.92 -12.61 -0.92
C ASP A 83 -7.14 -12.80 -1.84
N ALA A 84 -8.33 -12.34 -1.42
CA ALA A 84 -9.57 -12.37 -2.19
C ALA A 84 -9.50 -11.63 -3.55
N MET A 85 -8.51 -10.73 -3.72
CA MET A 85 -8.28 -10.01 -4.98
C MET A 85 -7.46 -10.83 -6.01
N LEU A 86 -6.88 -11.96 -5.62
CA LEU A 86 -6.22 -12.85 -6.55
C LEU A 86 -7.25 -13.64 -7.39
N PRO A 87 -6.92 -14.04 -8.63
CA PRO A 87 -7.78 -14.98 -9.34
C PRO A 87 -7.92 -16.31 -8.58
N PRO A 88 -9.04 -17.04 -8.70
CA PRO A 88 -9.35 -18.20 -7.85
C PRO A 88 -8.27 -19.30 -7.84
N ASP A 89 -7.61 -19.52 -8.98
CA ASP A 89 -6.49 -20.47 -9.08
C ASP A 89 -5.31 -20.08 -8.20
N TYR A 90 -4.99 -18.79 -8.13
CA TYR A 90 -3.90 -18.27 -7.32
C TYR A 90 -4.25 -18.26 -5.84
N GLN A 91 -5.51 -18.00 -5.49
CA GLN A 91 -6.02 -18.14 -4.13
C GLN A 91 -5.83 -19.58 -3.62
N ARG A 92 -6.21 -20.59 -4.43
CA ARG A 92 -6.04 -22.01 -4.07
C ARG A 92 -4.58 -22.40 -3.88
N ILE A 93 -3.70 -21.93 -4.77
CA ILE A 93 -2.26 -22.16 -4.65
C ILE A 93 -1.70 -21.51 -3.37
N LEU A 94 -2.07 -20.27 -3.09
CA LEU A 94 -1.62 -19.55 -1.89
C LEU A 94 -2.12 -20.23 -0.61
N ALA A 95 -3.37 -20.68 -0.59
CA ALA A 95 -3.95 -21.43 0.53
C ALA A 95 -3.21 -22.76 0.77
N ALA A 96 -2.88 -23.50 -0.29
CA ALA A 96 -2.12 -24.75 -0.19
C ALA A 96 -0.72 -24.54 0.42
N VAL A 97 -0.02 -23.47 0.01
CA VAL A 97 1.29 -23.11 0.61
C VAL A 97 1.12 -22.69 2.07
N ARG A 98 0.05 -21.96 2.43
CA ARG A 98 -0.22 -21.52 3.80
C ARG A 98 -0.56 -22.67 4.74
N GLN A 99 -1.29 -23.67 4.24
CA GLN A 99 -1.66 -24.86 5.01
C GLN A 99 -0.45 -25.76 5.27
N ALA A 100 0.61 -25.64 4.47
CA ALA A 100 1.85 -26.31 4.78
C ALA A 100 2.53 -25.62 5.98
N ALA A 101 2.84 -26.39 7.02
CA ALA A 101 3.51 -25.91 8.23
C ALA A 101 5.01 -25.57 8.03
N GLY A 102 5.40 -25.18 6.82
CA GLY A 102 6.77 -24.86 6.44
C GLY A 102 6.96 -24.72 4.93
N PRO A 103 8.20 -24.46 4.47
CA PRO A 103 8.46 -24.25 3.05
C PRO A 103 8.22 -25.51 2.21
N VAL A 104 7.52 -25.35 1.09
CA VAL A 104 7.07 -26.44 0.21
C VAL A 104 7.60 -26.34 -1.21
N MET A 105 7.81 -27.50 -1.82
CA MET A 105 8.14 -27.65 -3.23
C MET A 105 6.88 -27.53 -4.09
N ALA A 106 7.06 -27.08 -5.34
CA ALA A 106 5.97 -27.02 -6.33
C ALA A 106 5.26 -28.36 -6.55
N ARG A 107 6.00 -29.48 -6.41
CA ARG A 107 5.42 -30.83 -6.47
C ARG A 107 4.44 -31.07 -5.33
N GLN A 108 4.81 -30.75 -4.09
CA GLN A 108 3.94 -30.93 -2.91
C GLN A 108 2.68 -30.06 -3.02
N VAL A 109 2.80 -28.84 -3.53
CA VAL A 109 1.65 -27.98 -3.84
C VAL A 109 0.78 -28.63 -4.92
N GLY A 110 1.39 -29.18 -5.97
CA GLY A 110 0.67 -29.90 -7.03
C GLY A 110 -0.11 -31.09 -6.49
N ASP A 111 0.51 -31.92 -5.65
CA ASP A 111 -0.12 -33.06 -4.99
C ASP A 111 -1.34 -32.61 -4.16
N SER A 112 -1.20 -31.55 -3.36
CA SER A 112 -2.31 -31.01 -2.54
C SER A 112 -3.47 -30.46 -3.36
N LEU A 113 -3.19 -29.99 -4.60
CA LEU A 113 -4.18 -29.44 -5.52
C LEU A 113 -4.76 -30.51 -6.46
N GLY A 114 -4.39 -31.78 -6.30
CA GLY A 114 -4.81 -32.87 -7.17
C GLY A 114 -4.25 -32.77 -8.60
N ILE A 115 -3.16 -32.02 -8.79
CA ILE A 115 -2.47 -31.95 -10.07
C ILE A 115 -1.61 -33.21 -10.20
N ASP A 116 -1.74 -33.89 -11.31
CA ASP A 116 -0.88 -35.02 -11.65
C ASP A 116 0.57 -34.55 -11.89
N VAL A 117 1.38 -34.66 -10.83
CA VAL A 117 2.76 -34.20 -10.78
C VAL A 117 3.75 -35.10 -11.52
N SER A 118 3.31 -36.29 -11.96
CA SER A 118 4.13 -37.18 -12.79
C SER A 118 4.26 -36.64 -14.22
N VAL A 119 3.27 -35.87 -14.66
CA VAL A 119 3.23 -35.27 -15.98
C VAL A 119 3.84 -33.87 -15.94
N ARG A 120 5.02 -33.72 -16.53
CA ARG A 120 5.75 -32.44 -16.55
C ARG A 120 4.94 -31.29 -17.13
N SER A 121 4.17 -31.52 -18.20
CA SER A 121 3.33 -30.48 -18.83
C SER A 121 2.22 -29.94 -17.93
N LYS A 122 1.82 -30.67 -16.88
CA LYS A 122 0.86 -30.21 -15.86
C LYS A 122 1.54 -29.51 -14.69
N LEU A 123 2.75 -29.92 -14.33
CA LEU A 123 3.51 -29.37 -13.21
C LEU A 123 4.22 -28.03 -13.55
N GLU A 124 4.76 -27.88 -14.76
CA GLU A 124 5.48 -26.65 -15.16
C GLU A 124 4.59 -25.39 -15.11
N PRO A 125 3.31 -25.43 -15.55
CA PRO A 125 2.40 -24.29 -15.37
C PRO A 125 2.20 -23.91 -13.91
N LEU A 126 2.10 -24.88 -12.99
CA LEU A 126 2.00 -24.59 -11.55
C LEU A 126 3.29 -23.92 -11.04
N ARG A 127 4.47 -24.40 -11.46
CA ARG A 127 5.76 -23.75 -11.12
C ARG A 127 5.78 -22.29 -11.56
N GLY A 128 5.35 -22.01 -12.79
CA GLY A 128 5.24 -20.63 -13.29
C GLY A 128 4.29 -19.77 -12.45
N LYS A 129 3.16 -20.33 -12.00
CA LYS A 129 2.22 -19.63 -11.11
C LYS A 129 2.82 -19.31 -9.73
N LEU A 130 3.55 -20.26 -9.14
CA LEU A 130 4.24 -20.07 -7.85
C LEU A 130 5.34 -19.00 -7.92
N VAL A 131 6.16 -19.02 -8.98
CA VAL A 131 7.18 -17.98 -9.23
C VAL A 131 6.52 -16.63 -9.38
N ARG A 132 5.44 -16.52 -10.16
CA ARG A 132 4.71 -15.26 -10.35
C ARG A 132 4.12 -14.71 -9.04
N LEU A 133 3.62 -15.57 -8.15
CA LEU A 133 3.19 -15.16 -6.81
C LEU A 133 4.37 -14.66 -5.97
N ALA A 134 5.54 -15.30 -6.09
CA ALA A 134 6.74 -14.86 -5.39
C ALA A 134 7.25 -13.51 -5.90
N ASP A 135 7.32 -13.31 -7.21
CA ASP A 135 7.76 -12.06 -7.84
C ASP A 135 6.83 -10.87 -7.47
N ARG A 136 5.55 -11.16 -7.21
CA ARG A 136 4.55 -10.17 -6.79
C ARG A 136 4.46 -10.00 -5.26
N GLY A 137 5.33 -10.67 -4.50
CA GLY A 137 5.43 -10.52 -3.05
C GLY A 137 4.37 -11.27 -2.24
N TRP A 138 3.58 -12.15 -2.86
CA TRP A 138 2.58 -12.98 -2.18
C TRP A 138 3.20 -14.21 -1.51
N LEU A 139 4.28 -14.73 -2.10
CA LEU A 139 5.06 -15.83 -1.56
C LEU A 139 6.52 -15.41 -1.46
N ARG A 140 7.31 -16.16 -0.68
CA ARG A 140 8.76 -16.08 -0.70
C ARG A 140 9.32 -17.35 -1.31
N LYS A 141 10.12 -17.21 -2.37
CA LYS A 141 10.93 -18.30 -2.92
C LYS A 141 12.27 -18.33 -2.19
N LEU A 142 12.65 -19.51 -1.70
CA LEU A 142 13.92 -19.78 -1.04
C LEU A 142 15.01 -20.14 -2.07
N PRO A 143 16.30 -20.01 -1.71
CA PRO A 143 17.41 -20.37 -2.61
C PRO A 143 17.37 -21.83 -3.07
N ASP A 144 16.81 -22.72 -2.26
CA ASP A 144 16.64 -24.15 -2.55
C ASP A 144 15.43 -24.48 -3.44
N GLY A 145 14.68 -23.45 -3.88
CA GLY A 145 13.53 -23.60 -4.76
C GLY A 145 12.21 -23.90 -4.06
N ARG A 146 12.16 -23.91 -2.72
CA ARG A 146 10.90 -24.00 -1.95
C ARG A 146 10.19 -22.65 -1.85
N PHE A 147 8.89 -22.72 -1.57
CA PHE A 147 8.00 -21.57 -1.41
C PHE A 147 7.41 -21.56 -0.01
N THR A 148 7.32 -20.39 0.61
CA THR A 148 6.67 -20.20 1.91
C THR A 148 5.81 -18.94 1.87
N THR A 149 4.75 -18.90 2.67
CA THR A 149 4.07 -17.63 2.97
C THR A 149 5.01 -16.73 3.77
N ARG A 150 4.83 -15.41 3.61
CA ARG A 150 5.44 -14.43 4.50
C ARG A 150 4.58 -14.36 5.76
N LEU A 151 5.18 -14.61 6.93
CA LEU A 151 4.57 -14.31 8.23
C LEU A 151 4.51 -12.79 8.41
#